data_AF-A0A9W9Z8W3-F1
#
_entry.id   AF-A0A9W9Z8W3-F1
#
_cell.length_a   1.000
_cell.length_b   1.000
_cell.length_c   1.000
_cell.angle_alpha   90.00
_cell.angle_beta   90.00
_cell.angle_gamma   90.00
#
_symmetry.space_group_name_H-M   'P 1'
#
loop_
_entity.id
_entity.type
_entity.pdbx_description
1 polymer ?
#
loop_
_entity_poly.entity_id
_entity_poly.type
_entity_poly.pdbx_seq_one_letter_code
_entity_poly.pdbx_strand_id
1 'polypeptide(L)' 'MKILKEHYGVKNSASSEKVKALYHELNLKKVYHEHEEESYKRILELISQKSANLPKEMFLEFVKKIYKRDK' A
#
# COMPACT_ATOMS: atom_id res chain seq x y z
N MET A 1 -6.94 2.58 21.44
CA MET A 1 -5.88 3.35 20.73
C MET A 1 -5.79 4.78 21.26
N LYS A 2 -5.09 5.00 22.38
CA LYS A 2 -4.88 6.34 22.96
C LYS A 2 -3.76 7.12 22.26
N ILE A 3 -2.66 6.42 21.92
CA ILE A 3 -1.47 6.99 21.26
C ILE A 3 -1.80 7.70 19.94
N LEU A 4 -2.59 7.07 19.05
CA LEU A 4 -3.02 7.72 17.80
C LEU A 4 -3.87 8.97 18.06
N LYS A 5 -4.82 8.92 19.00
CA LYS A 5 -5.69 10.08 19.29
C LYS A 5 -4.90 11.26 19.88
N GLU A 6 -3.88 10.98 20.68
CA GLU A 6 -3.10 12.00 21.40
C GLU A 6 -1.92 12.56 20.59
N HIS A 7 -1.37 11.77 19.65
CA HIS A 7 -0.13 12.11 18.96
C HIS A 7 -0.27 12.27 17.44
N TYR A 8 -1.36 11.80 16.81
CA TYR A 8 -1.53 11.91 15.37
C TYR A 8 -1.92 13.34 14.94
N GLY A 9 -1.24 13.87 13.90
CA GLY A 9 -1.49 15.23 13.40
C GLY A 9 -0.90 16.36 14.24
N VAL A 10 -0.23 16.06 15.36
CA VAL A 10 0.44 17.05 16.20
C VAL A 10 1.78 17.43 15.57
N LYS A 11 2.05 18.74 15.40
CA LYS A 11 3.33 19.27 14.89
C LYS A 11 4.44 19.19 15.96
N ASN A 12 4.78 17.98 16.39
CA ASN A 12 5.84 17.69 17.35
C ASN A 12 6.57 16.41 16.92
N SER A 13 7.91 16.46 16.82
CA SER A 13 8.74 15.31 16.42
C SER A 13 8.56 14.11 17.35
N ALA A 14 8.53 14.32 18.67
CA ALA A 14 8.35 13.26 19.66
C ALA A 14 6.98 12.57 19.55
N SER A 15 5.93 13.30 19.14
CA SER A 15 4.61 12.72 18.88
C SER A 15 4.62 11.88 17.59
N SER A 16 5.34 12.35 16.56
CA SER A 16 5.51 11.62 15.30
C SER A 16 6.28 10.31 15.49
N GLU A 17 7.29 10.29 16.36
CA GLU A 17 8.07 9.10 16.69
C GLU A 17 7.23 8.05 17.41
N LYS A 18 6.40 8.45 18.37
CA LYS A 18 5.47 7.53 19.07
C LYS A 18 4.49 6.85 18.10
N VAL A 19 3.97 7.60 17.13
CA VAL A 19 3.09 7.05 16.09
C VAL A 19 3.85 6.09 15.17
N LYS A 20 5.08 6.44 14.76
CA LYS A 20 5.93 5.56 13.95
C LYS A 20 6.28 4.27 14.70
N ALA A 21 6.64 4.35 15.98
CA ALA A 21 6.91 3.19 16.81
C ALA A 21 5.69 2.26 16.88
N LEU A 22 4.50 2.82 17.10
CA LEU A 22 3.26 2.05 17.06
C LEU A 22 3.04 1.36 15.69
N TYR A 23 3.35 2.04 14.57
CA TYR A 23 3.25 1.44 13.24
C TYR A 23 4.24 0.28 13.03
N HIS A 24 5.42 0.36 13.64
CA HIS A 24 6.39 -0.74 13.65
C HIS A 24 5.90 -1.91 14.52
N GLU A 25 5.39 -1.65 15.72
CA GLU A 25 4.81 -2.66 16.61
C GLU A 25 3.65 -3.41 15.96
N LEU A 26 2.79 -2.69 15.23
CA LEU A 26 1.69 -3.26 14.45
C LEU A 26 2.14 -3.97 13.17
N ASN A 27 3.44 -4.00 12.88
CA ASN A 27 4.03 -4.60 11.69
C ASN A 27 3.38 -4.10 10.39
N LEU A 28 3.04 -2.80 10.32
CA LEU A 28 2.35 -2.23 9.14
C LEU A 28 3.13 -2.39 7.84
N LYS A 29 4.47 -2.51 7.92
CA LYS A 29 5.30 -2.86 6.75
C LYS A 29 4.93 -4.21 6.16
N LYS A 30 4.73 -5.23 7.01
CA LYS A 30 4.34 -6.57 6.59
C LYS A 30 2.92 -6.56 6.04
N VAL A 31 1.99 -5.93 6.75
CA VAL A 31 0.59 -5.78 6.31
C VAL A 31 0.50 -5.09 4.95
N TYR A 32 1.29 -4.04 4.75
CA TYR A 32 1.36 -3.35 3.46
C TYR A 32 1.89 -4.25 2.35
N HIS A 33 2.97 -5.01 2.58
CA HIS A 33 3.50 -5.94 1.57
C HIS A 33 2.51 -7.05 1.21
N GLU A 34 1.84 -7.63 2.20
CA GLU A 34 0.79 -8.64 1.97
C GLU A 34 -0.35 -8.05 1.12
N HIS A 35 -0.82 -6.86 1.48
CA HIS A 35 -1.87 -6.16 0.74
C HIS A 35 -1.42 -5.75 -0.67
N GLU A 36 -0.16 -5.34 -0.86
CA GLU A 36 0.42 -5.00 -2.16
C GLU A 36 0.44 -6.22 -3.09
N GLU A 37 0.87 -7.37 -2.58
CA GLU A 37 0.87 -8.62 -3.35
C GLU A 37 -0.55 -9.09 -3.70
N GLU A 38 -1.48 -9.04 -2.74
CA GLU A 38 -2.89 -9.39 -2.98
C GLU A 38 -3.54 -8.46 -4.00
N SER A 39 -3.31 -7.16 -3.86
CA SER A 39 -3.80 -6.15 -4.80
C SER A 39 -3.24 -6.38 -6.20
N TYR A 40 -1.94 -6.68 -6.32
CA TYR A 40 -1.31 -6.99 -7.59
C TYR A 40 -1.95 -8.22 -8.27
N LYS A 41 -2.14 -9.32 -7.52
CA LYS A 41 -2.82 -10.52 -8.03
C LYS A 41 -4.24 -10.21 -8.50
N ARG A 42 -5.01 -9.49 -7.68
CA ARG A 42 -6.39 -9.08 -8.01
C ARG A 42 -6.44 -8.22 -9.27
N ILE A 43 -5.50 -7.28 -9.44
CA ILE A 43 -5.43 -6.45 -10.64
C ILE A 43 -5.12 -7.31 -11.88
N LEU A 44 -4.20 -8.27 -11.79
CA LEU A 44 -3.91 -9.19 -12.89
C LEU A 44 -5.12 -10.04 -13.28
N GLU A 45 -5.87 -10.54 -12.30
CA GLU A 45 -7.12 -11.28 -12.53
C GLU A 45 -8.16 -10.40 -13.24
N LEU A 46 -8.34 -9.16 -12.78
CA LEU A 46 -9.25 -8.20 -13.40
C LEU A 46 -8.86 -7.87 -14.85
N ILE A 47 -7.56 -7.68 -15.11
CA ILE A 47 -7.04 -7.48 -16.47
C ILE A 47 -7.36 -8.72 -17.32
N SER A 48 -7.15 -9.92 -16.78
CA SER A 48 -7.40 -11.15 -17.53
C SER A 48 -8.88 -11.35 -17.86
N GLN A 49 -9.79 -10.99 -16.95
CA GLN A 49 -11.24 -11.15 -17.09
C GLN A 49 -11.90 -10.05 -17.94
N LYS A 50 -11.39 -8.80 -17.88
CA LYS A 50 -12.07 -7.63 -18.48
C LYS A 50 -11.44 -7.10 -19.75
N SER A 51 -10.36 -7.69 -20.26
CA SER A 51 -9.64 -7.22 -21.46
C SER A 51 -10.36 -7.53 -22.79
N ALA A 52 -11.69 -7.49 -22.83
CA ALA A 52 -12.49 -7.96 -23.97
C ALA A 52 -11.96 -7.48 -25.34
N ASN A 53 -11.79 -6.16 -25.50
CA ASN A 53 -11.36 -5.53 -26.76
C ASN A 53 -10.04 -4.72 -26.64
N LEU A 54 -9.43 -4.70 -25.45
CA LEU A 54 -8.22 -3.92 -25.18
C LEU A 54 -7.03 -4.85 -24.91
N PRO A 55 -5.84 -4.58 -25.47
CA PRO A 55 -4.66 -5.39 -25.23
C PRO A 55 -4.32 -5.46 -23.75
N LYS A 56 -4.16 -6.68 -23.22
CA LYS A 56 -3.75 -6.90 -21.82
C LYS A 56 -2.39 -6.23 -21.55
N GLU A 57 -1.50 -6.18 -22.55
CA GLU A 57 -0.17 -5.59 -22.42
C GLU A 57 -0.23 -4.13 -21.97
N MET A 58 -1.19 -3.35 -22.48
CA MET A 58 -1.35 -1.94 -22.10
C MET A 58 -1.57 -1.80 -20.59
N PHE A 59 -2.49 -2.59 -20.02
CA PHE A 59 -2.77 -2.57 -18.58
C PHE A 59 -1.57 -3.09 -17.77
N LEU A 60 -0.88 -4.11 -18.25
CA LEU A 60 0.31 -4.65 -17.60
C LEU A 60 1.44 -3.61 -17.52
N GLU A 61 1.61 -2.76 -18.52
CA GLU A 61 2.58 -1.66 -18.47
C GLU A 61 2.27 -0.64 -17.36
N PHE A 62 0.99 -0.31 -17.16
CA PHE A 62 0.57 0.57 -16.07
C PHE A 62 0.81 -0.07 -14.70
N VAL A 63 0.47 -1.34 -14.54
CA VAL A 63 0.66 -2.06 -13.26
C VAL A 63 2.15 -2.20 -12.93
N LYS A 64 3.00 -2.50 -13.91
CA LYS A 64 4.46 -2.56 -13.71
C LYS A 64 5.07 -1.25 -13.25
N LYS A 65 4.51 -0.10 -13.63
CA LYS A 65 4.99 1.22 -13.21
C LYS A 65 4.68 1.55 -11.75
N ILE A 66 3.63 0.93 -11.18
CA ILE A 66 3.17 1.23 -9.82
C ILE A 66 3.50 0.13 -8.81
N TYR A 67 3.67 -1.11 -9.25
CA TYR A 67 4.05 -2.25 -8.40
C TYR A 67 5.46 -2.06 -7.83
N LYS A 68 5.61 -2.15 -6.49
CA LYS A 68 6.89 -1.99 -5.78
C LYS A 68 7.63 -0.67 -6.07
N ARG A 69 6.89 0.39 -6.38
CA ARG A 69 7.48 1.72 -6.64
C ARG A 69 8.06 2.30 -5.35
N ASP A 70 9.36 2.60 -5.36
CA ASP A 70 10.13 3.11 -4.22
C ASP A 70 10.42 4.62 -4.33
N LYS A 71 9.44 5.41 -4.78
CA LYS A 71 9.64 6.84 -5.07
C LYS A 71 8.40 7.68 -4.78
#